data_AF-A0A6A9QL55-F1
#
_entry.id   AF-A0A6A9QL55-F1
#
_cell.length_a   1.000
_cell.length_b   1.000
_cell.length_c   1.000
_cell.angle_alpha   90.00
_cell.angle_beta   90.00
_cell.angle_gamma   90.00
#
_symmetry.space_group_name_H-M   'P 1'
#
loop_
_entity.id
_entity.type
_entity.pdbx_description
1 polymer ?
#
loop_
_entity_poly.entity_id
_entity_poly.type
_entity_poly.pdbx_seq_one_letter_code
_entity_poly.pdbx_strand_id
1 'polypeptide(L)'
;MKETNSIPNVLDMVKSNEIPTEIRSPDATLLMEPYSPLENNPLIINRKVWRLLPNYMPVSSDIQNNLHVAKVNSTRETIEIKDSEAVSMMAYVRLVHPGATVEEVIRSELERTESETGKFKDDDELGAYTMYLYITLALVISKGLLSLER
;
A
#
# COMPACT_ATOMS: atom_id res chain seq x y z
N MET A 1 15.59 17.07 -8.87
CA MET A 1 14.26 16.67 -8.37
C MET A 1 14.39 16.45 -6.87
N LYS A 2 13.62 17.15 -6.04
CA LYS A 2 13.53 16.82 -4.62
C LYS A 2 12.79 15.49 -4.52
N GLU A 3 13.43 14.47 -3.95
CA GLU A 3 12.78 13.22 -3.60
C GLU A 3 11.66 13.54 -2.61
N THR A 4 10.41 13.40 -3.06
CA THR A 4 9.27 13.59 -2.16
C THR A 4 9.18 12.33 -1.31
N ASN A 5 9.54 12.45 -0.02
CA ASN A 5 9.36 11.43 1.00
C ASN A 5 7.88 11.36 1.39
N SER A 6 7.04 11.04 0.42
CA SER A 6 5.61 10.92 0.60
C SER A 6 5.04 9.75 -0.20
N ILE A 7 3.96 9.20 0.32
CA ILE A 7 3.00 8.37 -0.41
C ILE A 7 1.81 9.29 -0.73
N PRO A 8 1.70 9.77 -1.98
CA PRO A 8 0.54 10.54 -2.40
C PRO A 8 -0.69 9.63 -2.52
N ASN A 9 -1.86 10.24 -2.70
CA ASN A 9 -3.08 9.50 -3.03
C ASN A 9 -2.92 8.83 -4.41
N VAL A 10 -3.10 7.51 -4.48
CA VAL A 10 -2.86 6.75 -5.73
C VAL A 10 -3.87 7.12 -6.82
N LEU A 11 -5.11 7.48 -6.48
CA LEU A 11 -6.08 7.93 -7.48
C LEU A 11 -5.67 9.26 -8.11
N ASP A 12 -5.03 10.16 -7.35
CA ASP A 12 -4.49 11.39 -7.91
C ASP A 12 -3.28 11.12 -8.82
N MET A 13 -2.41 10.16 -8.47
CA MET A 13 -1.33 9.72 -9.34
C MET A 13 -1.83 9.12 -10.66
N VAL A 14 -2.95 8.39 -10.63
CA VAL A 14 -3.59 7.86 -11.85
C VAL A 14 -4.05 9.02 -12.75
N LYS A 15 -4.68 10.05 -12.18
CA LYS A 15 -5.14 11.22 -12.94
C LYS A 15 -3.98 12.03 -13.54
N SER A 16 -2.86 12.13 -12.82
CA SER A 16 -1.66 12.84 -13.27
C SER A 16 -0.72 11.99 -14.13
N ASN A 17 -1.01 10.69 -14.31
CA ASN A 17 -0.15 9.71 -14.99
C ASN A 17 1.26 9.62 -14.36
N GLU A 18 1.30 9.61 -13.03
CA GLU A 18 2.54 9.59 -12.22
C GLU A 18 2.78 8.23 -11.53
N ILE A 19 2.01 7.19 -11.86
CA ILE A 19 2.25 5.84 -11.36
C ILE A 19 3.60 5.33 -11.92
N PRO A 20 4.53 4.88 -11.06
CA PRO A 20 5.81 4.34 -11.52
C PRO A 20 5.60 3.12 -12.43
N THR A 21 6.44 2.99 -13.46
CA THR A 21 6.42 1.79 -14.33
C THR A 21 6.87 0.54 -13.60
N GLU A 22 7.75 0.69 -12.61
CA GLU A 22 8.18 -0.35 -11.69
C GLU A 22 8.15 0.18 -10.26
N ILE A 23 7.67 -0.64 -9.33
CA ILE A 23 7.70 -0.38 -7.89
C ILE A 23 8.56 -1.46 -7.24
N ARG A 24 9.59 -1.03 -6.51
CA ARG A 24 10.58 -1.91 -5.87
C ARG A 24 10.66 -1.64 -4.37
N SER A 25 10.93 -2.68 -3.58
CA SER A 25 11.24 -2.52 -2.15
C SER A 25 12.62 -1.88 -1.94
N PRO A 26 12.94 -1.43 -0.71
CA PRO A 26 14.25 -0.84 -0.39
C PRO A 26 15.45 -1.74 -0.69
N ASP A 27 15.26 -3.08 -0.71
CA ASP A 27 16.28 -4.06 -1.10
C ASP A 27 16.32 -4.33 -2.63
N ALA A 28 15.70 -3.46 -3.43
CA ALA A 28 15.58 -3.52 -4.89
C ALA A 28 14.74 -4.69 -5.46
N THR A 29 14.05 -5.46 -4.61
CA THR A 29 13.15 -6.52 -5.10
C THR A 29 11.96 -5.91 -5.83
N LEU A 30 11.64 -6.48 -7.00
CA LEU A 30 10.46 -6.07 -7.77
C LEU A 30 9.19 -6.45 -7.01
N LEU A 31 8.36 -5.46 -6.71
CA LEU A 31 7.05 -5.65 -6.10
C LEU A 31 5.97 -5.67 -7.18
N MET A 32 6.04 -4.72 -8.11
CA MET A 32 4.98 -4.49 -9.08
C MET A 32 5.46 -3.81 -10.36
N GLU A 33 4.84 -4.15 -11.47
CA GLU A 33 4.85 -3.45 -12.74
C GLU A 33 3.40 -3.07 -13.08
N PRO A 34 2.92 -1.89 -12.63
CA PRO A 34 1.49 -1.55 -12.68
C PRO A 34 0.84 -1.59 -14.06
N TYR A 35 1.64 -1.49 -15.13
CA TYR A 35 1.19 -1.53 -16.52
C TYR A 35 1.42 -2.89 -17.21
N SER A 36 2.01 -3.86 -16.51
CA SER A 36 2.20 -5.22 -17.00
C SER A 36 1.01 -6.12 -16.63
N PRO A 37 0.82 -7.26 -17.35
CA PRO A 37 -0.12 -8.30 -16.96
C PRO A 37 0.03 -8.76 -15.50
N LEU A 38 -1.07 -9.18 -14.86
CA LEU A 38 -1.09 -9.52 -13.43
C LEU A 38 -0.12 -10.67 -13.09
N GLU A 39 0.09 -11.59 -14.02
CA GLU A 39 1.04 -12.71 -13.92
C GLU A 39 2.51 -12.30 -13.87
N ASN A 40 2.82 -11.02 -14.15
CA ASN A 40 4.17 -10.46 -14.04
C ASN A 40 4.39 -9.70 -12.73
N ASN A 41 3.37 -9.59 -11.87
CA ASN A 41 3.41 -8.76 -10.66
C ASN A 41 3.72 -9.60 -9.40
N PRO A 42 4.97 -9.58 -8.88
CA PRO A 42 5.37 -10.50 -7.80
C PRO A 42 4.54 -10.38 -6.52
N LEU A 43 4.11 -9.17 -6.16
CA LEU A 43 3.26 -8.93 -4.99
C LEU A 43 1.91 -9.66 -5.10
N ILE A 44 1.35 -9.78 -6.31
CA ILE A 44 0.08 -10.46 -6.59
C ILE A 44 0.29 -11.98 -6.65
N ILE A 45 1.35 -12.43 -7.33
CA ILE A 45 1.65 -13.86 -7.51
C ILE A 45 1.95 -14.51 -6.16
N ASN A 46 2.74 -13.84 -5.32
CA ASN A 46 3.16 -14.35 -4.03
C ASN A 46 2.22 -13.94 -2.89
N ARG A 47 1.02 -13.42 -3.20
CA ARG A 47 0.15 -12.78 -2.20
C ARG A 47 -0.21 -13.67 -1.01
N LYS A 48 -0.18 -14.99 -1.19
CA LYS A 48 -0.50 -16.00 -0.16
C LYS A 48 0.69 -16.42 0.69
N VAL A 49 1.90 -16.08 0.25
CA VAL A 49 3.16 -16.53 0.86
C VAL A 49 3.89 -15.36 1.50
N TRP A 50 3.99 -14.25 0.77
CA TRP A 50 4.66 -13.05 1.26
C TRP A 50 3.90 -12.43 2.43
N ARG A 51 4.62 -12.24 3.53
CA ARG A 51 4.11 -11.68 4.78
C ARG A 51 4.65 -10.28 5.01
N LEU A 52 3.87 -9.48 5.72
CA LEU A 52 4.16 -8.09 5.98
C LEU A 52 4.34 -7.86 7.48
N LEU A 53 5.43 -7.19 7.82
CA LEU A 53 5.72 -6.77 9.18
C LEU A 53 5.79 -5.24 9.26
N PRO A 54 5.35 -4.64 10.38
CA PRO A 54 5.44 -3.20 10.57
C PRO A 54 6.91 -2.78 10.77
N ASN A 55 7.39 -1.83 9.95
CA ASN A 55 8.72 -1.24 10.06
C ASN A 55 8.64 0.30 10.22
N TYR A 56 7.63 0.78 10.94
CA TYR A 56 7.42 2.20 11.16
C TYR A 56 6.87 2.52 12.57
N MET A 57 6.95 3.79 12.94
CA MET A 57 6.23 4.38 14.06
C MET A 57 5.39 5.58 13.57
N PRO A 58 4.11 5.69 13.96
CA PRO A 58 3.34 6.90 13.69
C PRO A 58 3.93 8.10 14.46
N VAL A 59 3.98 9.26 13.81
CA VAL A 59 4.51 10.51 14.38
C VAL A 59 3.38 11.51 14.63
N SER A 60 2.54 11.74 13.62
CA SER A 60 1.39 12.65 13.73
C SER A 60 0.32 12.28 12.70
N SER A 61 -0.89 12.80 12.92
CA SER A 61 -2.00 12.67 11.99
C SER A 61 -2.82 13.96 12.03
N ASP A 62 -3.06 14.52 10.85
CA ASP A 62 -4.01 15.60 10.60
C ASP A 62 -5.15 15.02 9.77
N ILE A 63 -6.23 14.69 10.48
CA ILE A 63 -7.43 14.06 9.92
C ILE A 63 -8.15 15.00 8.95
N GLN A 64 -8.09 16.33 9.15
CA GLN A 64 -8.79 17.28 8.29
C GLN A 64 -8.17 17.33 6.89
N ASN A 65 -6.85 17.14 6.81
CA ASN A 65 -6.10 17.21 5.56
C ASN A 65 -5.69 15.82 5.02
N ASN A 66 -6.23 14.72 5.58
CA ASN A 66 -5.83 13.34 5.27
C ASN A 66 -4.31 13.13 5.27
N LEU A 67 -3.60 13.81 6.17
CA LEU A 67 -2.14 13.78 6.22
C LEU A 67 -1.70 12.98 7.44
N HIS A 68 -1.01 11.88 7.20
CA HIS A 68 -0.39 11.07 8.22
C HIS A 68 1.13 11.13 8.08
N VAL A 69 1.84 11.11 9.20
CA VAL A 69 3.30 11.12 9.21
C VAL A 69 3.79 9.89 9.95
N ALA A 70 4.65 9.12 9.29
CA ALA A 70 5.28 7.93 9.85
C ALA A 70 6.80 8.05 9.78
N LYS A 71 7.50 7.45 10.74
CA LYS A 71 8.95 7.34 10.76
C LYS A 71 9.35 5.89 10.56
N VAL A 72 10.16 5.61 9.54
CA VAL A 72 10.69 4.28 9.27
C VAL A 72 11.65 3.87 10.38
N ASN A 73 11.51 2.66 10.92
CA ASN A 73 12.30 2.21 12.06
C ASN A 73 13.77 1.98 11.69
N SER A 74 14.01 1.38 10.52
CA SER A 74 15.35 1.04 10.02
C SER A 74 16.17 2.25 9.56
N THR A 75 15.57 3.17 8.80
CA THR A 75 16.29 4.32 8.22
C THR A 75 16.13 5.62 9.02
N ARG A 76 15.16 5.68 9.94
CA ARG A 76 14.74 6.90 10.66
C ARG A 76 14.19 8.00 9.74
N GLU A 77 13.91 7.68 8.48
CA GLU A 77 13.31 8.59 7.52
C GLU A 77 11.85 8.87 7.87
N THR A 78 11.44 10.12 7.68
CA THR A 78 10.05 10.54 7.88
C THR A 78 9.32 10.53 6.54
N ILE A 79 8.18 9.85 6.49
CA ILE A 79 7.33 9.71 5.30
C ILE A 79 5.95 10.34 5.59
N GLU A 80 5.53 11.23 4.71
CA GLU A 80 4.15 11.73 4.66
C GLU A 80 3.27 10.73 3.91
N ILE A 81 2.06 10.46 4.39
CA ILE A 81 1.13 9.50 3.80
C ILE A 81 -0.20 10.23 3.62
N LYS A 82 -0.61 10.39 2.37
CA LYS A 82 -1.83 11.13 1.96
C LYS A 82 -2.94 10.21 1.45
N ASP A 83 -2.66 8.92 1.42
CA ASP A 83 -3.56 7.88 0.94
C ASP A 83 -4.19 7.16 2.15
N SER A 84 -5.52 7.19 2.24
CA SER A 84 -6.27 6.63 3.37
C SER A 84 -6.13 5.12 3.46
N GLU A 85 -6.11 4.44 2.31
CA GLU A 85 -5.99 3.00 2.22
C GLU A 85 -4.57 2.55 2.57
N ALA A 86 -3.53 3.34 2.24
CA ALA A 86 -2.19 3.11 2.75
C ALA A 86 -2.17 3.10 4.28
N VAL A 87 -2.81 4.10 4.92
CA VAL A 87 -2.88 4.21 6.37
C VAL A 87 -3.65 3.05 6.98
N SER A 88 -4.78 2.67 6.38
CA SER A 88 -5.61 1.56 6.86
C SER A 88 -4.89 0.22 6.77
N MET A 89 -4.28 -0.10 5.63
CA MET A 89 -3.48 -1.32 5.45
C MET A 89 -2.29 -1.38 6.42
N MET A 90 -1.59 -0.26 6.59
CA MET A 90 -0.49 -0.18 7.57
C MET A 90 -0.98 -0.40 9.00
N ALA A 91 -2.13 0.18 9.36
CA ALA A 91 -2.74 0.01 10.67
C ALA A 91 -3.19 -1.44 10.90
N TYR A 92 -3.78 -2.09 9.90
CA TYR A 92 -4.15 -3.50 9.96
C TYR A 92 -2.93 -4.39 10.25
N VAL A 93 -1.85 -4.24 9.48
CA VAL A 93 -0.62 -5.01 9.69
C VAL A 93 0.00 -4.72 11.06
N ARG A 94 -0.02 -3.47 11.54
CA ARG A 94 0.61 -3.10 12.80
C ARG A 94 -0.19 -3.50 14.05
N LEU A 95 -1.51 -3.32 14.01
CA LEU A 95 -2.37 -3.37 15.21
C LEU A 95 -3.24 -4.62 15.27
N VAL A 96 -3.59 -5.20 14.12
CA VAL A 96 -4.54 -6.32 14.05
C VAL A 96 -3.81 -7.61 13.76
N HIS A 97 -2.98 -7.65 12.72
CA HIS A 97 -2.35 -8.89 12.26
C HIS A 97 -0.90 -8.69 11.76
N PRO A 98 0.08 -8.50 12.66
CA PRO A 98 1.49 -8.53 12.29
C PRO A 98 1.87 -9.88 11.67
N GLY A 99 2.48 -9.85 10.48
CA GLY A 99 2.79 -11.07 9.72
C GLY A 99 1.65 -11.52 8.81
N ALA A 100 0.63 -10.66 8.59
CA ALA A 100 -0.39 -10.87 7.56
C ALA A 100 0.25 -11.11 6.19
N THR A 101 -0.31 -12.06 5.46
CA THR A 101 -0.05 -12.21 4.04
C THR A 101 -0.60 -11.01 3.28
N VAL A 102 -0.04 -10.71 2.12
CA VAL A 102 -0.57 -9.67 1.24
C VAL A 102 -2.06 -9.88 0.94
N GLU A 103 -2.49 -11.14 0.71
CA GLU A 103 -3.89 -11.47 0.47
C GLU A 103 -4.79 -11.12 1.66
N GLU A 104 -4.33 -11.35 2.89
CA GLU A 104 -5.07 -10.98 4.10
C GLU A 104 -5.23 -9.47 4.25
N VAL A 105 -4.19 -8.70 3.93
CA VAL A 105 -4.24 -7.22 3.97
C VAL A 105 -5.24 -6.69 2.93
N ILE A 106 -5.14 -7.15 1.68
CA ILE A 106 -6.04 -6.73 0.60
C ILE A 106 -7.49 -7.13 0.92
N ARG A 107 -7.71 -8.37 1.40
CA ARG A 107 -9.04 -8.85 1.78
C ARG A 107 -9.64 -8.02 2.92
N SER A 108 -8.85 -7.65 3.93
CA SER A 108 -9.33 -6.80 5.02
C SER A 108 -9.84 -5.45 4.54
N GLU A 109 -9.17 -4.82 3.55
CA GLU A 109 -9.65 -3.55 2.99
C GLU A 109 -10.90 -3.74 2.13
N LEU A 110 -10.97 -4.82 1.34
CA LEU A 110 -12.18 -5.13 0.56
C LEU A 110 -13.40 -5.32 1.49
N GLU A 111 -13.26 -6.12 2.55
CA GLU A 111 -14.31 -6.37 3.53
C GLU A 111 -14.72 -5.08 4.27
N ARG A 112 -13.75 -4.23 4.63
CA ARG A 112 -14.01 -2.93 5.26
C ARG A 112 -14.80 -2.01 4.34
N THR A 113 -14.37 -1.87 3.08
CA THR A 113 -15.04 -1.04 2.09
C THR A 113 -16.46 -1.52 1.83
N GLU A 114 -16.69 -2.82 1.65
CA GLU A 114 -18.05 -3.35 1.49
C GLU A 114 -18.94 -3.06 2.72
N SER A 115 -18.38 -3.12 3.93
CA SER A 115 -19.11 -2.80 5.16
C SER A 115 -19.46 -1.32 5.28
N GLU A 116 -18.64 -0.42 4.75
CA GLU A 116 -18.82 1.03 4.86
C GLU A 116 -19.67 1.62 3.72
N THR A 117 -19.47 1.13 2.50
CA THR A 117 -20.06 1.71 1.28
C THR A 117 -21.09 0.81 0.60
N GLY A 118 -21.23 -0.43 1.05
CA GLY A 118 -22.00 -1.46 0.36
C GLY A 118 -21.17 -2.20 -0.70
N LYS A 119 -21.80 -3.19 -1.34
CA LYS A 119 -21.15 -4.06 -2.34
C LYS A 119 -20.70 -3.31 -3.58
N PHE A 120 -19.62 -3.78 -4.19
CA PHE A 120 -19.22 -3.38 -5.55
C PHE A 120 -20.34 -3.67 -6.55
N LYS A 121 -20.50 -2.79 -7.54
CA LYS A 121 -21.55 -2.87 -8.56
C LYS A 121 -21.35 -4.06 -9.50
N ASP A 122 -20.11 -4.31 -9.85
CA ASP A 122 -19.69 -5.32 -10.82
C ASP A 122 -18.23 -5.75 -10.55
N ASP A 123 -17.81 -6.78 -11.28
CA ASP A 123 -16.45 -7.34 -11.18
C ASP A 123 -15.38 -6.34 -11.67
N ASP A 124 -15.74 -5.40 -12.54
CA ASP A 124 -14.82 -4.37 -13.05
C ASP A 124 -14.49 -3.35 -11.96
N GLU A 125 -15.49 -2.88 -11.21
CA GLU A 125 -15.30 -1.98 -10.06
C GLU A 125 -14.47 -2.66 -8.95
N LEU A 126 -14.78 -3.93 -8.64
CA LEU A 126 -14.01 -4.73 -7.70
C LEU A 126 -12.55 -4.91 -8.16
N GLY A 127 -12.36 -5.22 -9.45
CA GLY A 127 -11.04 -5.42 -10.05
C GLY A 127 -10.19 -4.14 -10.01
N ALA A 128 -10.78 -3.01 -10.39
CA ALA A 128 -10.12 -1.70 -10.35
C ALA A 128 -9.73 -1.30 -8.93
N TYR A 129 -10.63 -1.46 -7.97
CA TYR A 129 -10.34 -1.15 -6.56
C TYR A 129 -9.29 -2.09 -5.96
N THR A 130 -9.35 -3.38 -6.28
CA THR A 130 -8.32 -4.35 -5.88
C THR A 130 -6.95 -3.94 -6.42
N MET A 131 -6.87 -3.51 -7.68
CA MET A 131 -5.62 -3.02 -8.26
C MET A 131 -5.09 -1.76 -7.56
N TYR A 132 -5.98 -0.82 -7.25
CA TYR A 132 -5.65 0.36 -6.44
C TYR A 132 -4.98 -0.06 -5.12
N LEU A 133 -5.58 -1.00 -4.38
CA LEU A 133 -5.03 -1.49 -3.12
C LEU A 133 -3.63 -2.13 -3.29
N TYR A 134 -3.41 -2.91 -4.34
CA TYR A 134 -2.09 -3.49 -4.62
C TYR A 134 -1.02 -2.43 -4.91
N ILE A 135 -1.34 -1.41 -5.71
CA ILE A 135 -0.41 -0.31 -5.98
C ILE A 135 -0.10 0.45 -4.70
N THR A 136 -1.13 0.79 -3.93
CA THR A 136 -0.98 1.48 -2.65
C THR A 136 -0.09 0.69 -1.69
N LEU A 137 -0.29 -0.62 -1.57
CA LEU A 137 0.53 -1.50 -0.74
C LEU A 137 1.97 -1.59 -1.24
N ALA A 138 2.18 -1.69 -2.56
CA ALA A 138 3.51 -1.70 -3.16
C ALA A 138 4.27 -0.40 -2.84
N LEU A 139 3.61 0.76 -2.90
CA LEU A 139 4.19 2.05 -2.53
C LEU A 139 4.56 2.10 -1.04
N VAL A 140 3.70 1.59 -0.14
CA VAL A 140 4.00 1.47 1.30
C VAL A 140 5.26 0.65 1.55
N ILE A 141 5.38 -0.52 0.89
CA ILE A 141 6.56 -1.39 1.03
C ILE A 141 7.80 -0.72 0.41
N SER A 142 7.67 -0.03 -0.74
CA SER A 142 8.78 0.68 -1.38
C SER A 142 9.41 1.77 -0.52
N LYS A 143 8.60 2.43 0.33
CA LYS A 143 9.07 3.42 1.30
C LYS A 143 9.60 2.79 2.59
N GLY A 144 9.62 1.46 2.69
CA GLY A 144 10.14 0.72 3.84
C GLY A 144 9.26 0.80 5.09
N LEU A 145 8.02 1.29 4.97
CA LEU A 145 7.08 1.39 6.10
C LEU A 145 6.60 0.02 6.56
N LEU A 146 6.45 -0.92 5.61
CA LEU A 146 6.25 -2.33 5.86
C LEU A 146 7.44 -3.10 5.29
N SER A 147 7.95 -4.08 6.03
CA SER A 147 8.97 -5.02 5.55
C SER A 147 8.33 -6.29 5.04
N LEU A 148 8.91 -6.84 3.98
CA LEU A 148 8.44 -8.04 3.31
C LEU A 148 9.24 -9.26 3.80
N GLU A 149 8.55 -10.27 4.32
CA GLU A 149 9.11 -11.60 4.59
C GLU A 149 8.64 -12.57 3.51
N ARG A 150 9.58 -13.35 2.95
CA ARG A 150 9.36 -14.20 1.77
C ARG A 150 9.46 -15.67 2.12
#